data_AF-A0A7X0DKB6-F1
#
_entry.id   AF-A0A7X0DKB6-F1
#
_cell.length_a   1.000
_cell.length_b   1.000
_cell.length_c   1.000
_cell.angle_alpha   90.00
_cell.angle_beta   90.00
_cell.angle_gamma   90.00
#
_symmetry.space_group_name_H-M   'P 1'
#
loop_
_entity.id
_entity.type
_entity.pdbx_description
1 polymer ?
#
loop_
_entity_poly.entity_id
_entity_poly.type
_entity_poly.pdbx_seq_one_letter_code
_entity_poly.pdbx_strand_id
1 'polypeptide(L)'
;MTPTAEVTEALTLLKGAGTWHEFRRSLEERGLDKALHPDDMLDLMAAWNTRRATALTEAALTQELEFWAGGGTFDQHLEGWQAVSPAALVAEAERRGWFTRRMASGAVVNPPVGKPLMIRSLDVMVAPPT
;
A
#
# COMPACT_ATOMS: atom_id res chain seq x y z
N MET A 1 -7.37 19.86 1.07
CA MET A 1 -8.80 19.48 1.05
C MET A 1 -9.14 18.98 2.45
N THR A 2 -10.20 19.48 3.07
CA THR A 2 -10.61 19.00 4.40
C THR A 2 -11.36 17.68 4.21
N PRO A 3 -11.00 16.59 4.91
CA PRO A 3 -11.70 15.33 4.78
C PRO A 3 -13.16 15.48 5.23
N THR A 4 -14.08 14.81 4.54
CA THR A 4 -15.49 14.76 4.92
C THR A 4 -15.69 13.99 6.22
N ALA A 5 -16.89 14.05 6.79
CA ALA A 5 -17.20 13.29 8.00
C ALA A 5 -17.10 11.77 7.74
N GLU A 6 -17.55 11.34 6.57
CA GLU A 6 -17.54 9.96 6.09
C GLU A 6 -16.11 9.44 5.93
N VAL A 7 -15.21 10.22 5.31
CA VAL A 7 -13.78 9.87 5.17
C VAL A 7 -13.11 9.79 6.54
N THR A 8 -13.44 10.71 7.45
CA THR A 8 -12.89 10.72 8.81
C THR A 8 -13.32 9.48 9.60
N GLU A 9 -14.58 9.07 9.45
CA GLU A 9 -15.09 7.85 10.06
C GLU A 9 -14.45 6.60 9.45
N ALA A 10 -14.33 6.53 8.12
CA ALA A 10 -13.67 5.43 7.43
C ALA A 10 -12.20 5.29 7.85
N LEU A 11 -11.46 6.39 8.00
CA LEU A 11 -10.09 6.37 8.53
C LEU A 11 -10.02 5.87 9.97
N THR A 12 -11.03 6.16 10.78
CA THR A 12 -11.14 5.64 12.16
C THR A 12 -11.36 4.13 12.15
N LEU A 13 -12.25 3.63 11.30
CA LEU A 13 -12.48 2.20 11.10
C LEU A 13 -11.21 1.49 10.62
N LEU A 14 -10.51 2.07 9.65
CA LEU A 14 -9.28 1.53 9.08
C LEU A 14 -8.19 1.36 10.14
N LYS A 15 -8.09 2.29 11.11
CA LYS A 15 -7.13 2.18 12.23
C LYS A 15 -7.46 1.01 13.17
N GLY A 16 -8.74 0.72 13.37
CA GLY A 16 -9.20 -0.35 14.26
C GLY A 16 -9.18 -1.75 13.61
N ALA A 17 -9.25 -1.84 12.29
CA ALA A 17 -9.31 -3.12 11.58
C ALA A 17 -7.97 -3.89 11.63
N GLY A 18 -8.04 -5.20 11.86
CA GLY A 18 -6.89 -6.11 11.80
C GLY A 18 -6.59 -6.56 10.37
N THR A 19 -7.62 -6.68 9.53
CA THR A 19 -7.51 -7.07 8.11
C THR A 19 -8.28 -6.14 7.18
N TRP A 20 -7.95 -6.16 5.89
CA TRP A 20 -8.69 -5.40 4.87
C TRP A 20 -10.16 -5.87 4.75
N HIS A 21 -10.40 -7.16 4.91
CA HIS A 21 -11.76 -7.73 4.90
C HIS A 21 -12.59 -7.23 6.09
N GLU A 22 -12.02 -7.19 7.29
CA GLU A 22 -12.68 -6.62 8.47
C GLU A 22 -13.00 -5.13 8.27
N PHE A 23 -12.07 -4.37 7.67
CA PHE A 23 -12.29 -2.97 7.35
C PHE A 23 -13.45 -2.79 6.37
N ARG A 24 -13.45 -3.53 5.24
CA ARG A 24 -14.50 -3.50 4.23
C ARG A 24 -15.87 -3.83 4.83
N ARG A 25 -15.94 -4.89 5.62
CA ARG A 25 -17.16 -5.27 6.35
C ARG A 25 -17.64 -4.16 7.28
N SER A 26 -16.72 -3.49 7.98
CA SER A 26 -17.08 -2.38 8.87
C SER A 26 -17.62 -1.17 8.11
N LEU A 27 -17.15 -0.92 6.88
CA LEU A 27 -17.73 0.12 6.02
C LEU A 27 -19.15 -0.23 5.61
N GLU A 28 -19.37 -1.47 5.17
CA GLU A 28 -20.68 -1.97 4.75
C GLU A 28 -21.70 -1.96 5.90
N GLU A 29 -21.32 -2.41 7.09
CA GLU A 29 -22.18 -2.42 8.28
C GLU A 29 -22.62 -1.00 8.70
N ARG A 30 -21.85 0.03 8.35
CA ARG A 30 -22.18 1.45 8.61
C ARG A 30 -22.78 2.18 7.41
N GLY A 31 -22.94 1.49 6.27
CA GLY A 31 -23.42 2.09 5.01
C GLY A 31 -22.45 3.11 4.39
N LEU A 32 -21.20 3.13 4.84
CA LEU A 32 -20.18 4.05 4.33
C LEU A 32 -19.66 3.64 2.95
N ASP A 33 -19.76 2.35 2.61
CA ASP A 33 -19.40 1.81 1.29
C ASP A 33 -20.16 2.48 0.13
N LYS A 34 -21.36 3.00 0.39
CA LYS A 34 -22.20 3.72 -0.58
C LYS A 34 -22.06 5.24 -0.51
N ALA A 35 -21.51 5.75 0.58
CA ALA A 35 -21.37 7.18 0.83
C ALA A 35 -20.00 7.72 0.38
N LEU A 36 -18.98 6.87 0.38
CA LEU A 36 -17.63 7.21 -0.06
C LEU A 36 -17.55 7.30 -1.59
N HIS A 37 -16.89 8.35 -2.09
CA HIS A 37 -16.56 8.43 -3.51
C HIS A 37 -15.51 7.36 -3.86
N PRO A 38 -15.44 6.85 -5.11
CA PRO A 38 -14.40 5.92 -5.53
C PRO A 38 -12.97 6.41 -5.22
N ASP A 39 -12.72 7.72 -5.32
CA ASP A 39 -11.41 8.30 -4.97
C ASP A 39 -11.11 8.19 -3.46
N ASP A 40 -12.11 8.34 -2.59
CA ASP A 40 -11.94 8.14 -1.15
C ASP A 40 -11.54 6.70 -0.83
N MET A 41 -12.09 5.73 -1.58
CA MET A 41 -11.71 4.32 -1.45
C MET A 41 -10.26 4.06 -1.89
N LEU A 42 -9.78 4.73 -2.92
CA LEU A 42 -8.37 4.67 -3.33
C LEU A 42 -7.46 5.27 -2.24
N ASP A 43 -7.84 6.40 -1.66
CA ASP A 43 -7.10 7.02 -0.56
C ASP A 43 -7.06 6.13 0.69
N LEU A 44 -8.17 5.48 1.04
CA LEU A 44 -8.23 4.50 2.13
C LEU A 44 -7.34 3.28 1.85
N MET A 45 -7.31 2.80 0.60
CA MET A 45 -6.42 1.71 0.20
C MET A 45 -4.95 2.12 0.26
N ALA A 46 -4.61 3.35 -0.12
CA ALA A 46 -3.26 3.90 0.02
C ALA A 46 -2.86 4.04 1.51
N ALA A 47 -3.79 4.47 2.37
CA ALA A 47 -3.57 4.56 3.81
C ALA A 47 -3.36 3.17 4.44
N TRP A 48 -4.11 2.15 4.01
CA TRP A 48 -3.92 0.76 4.43
C TRP A 48 -2.53 0.24 4.04
N ASN A 49 -2.14 0.41 2.78
CA ASN A 49 -0.83 -0.01 2.28
C ASN A 49 0.31 0.71 3.02
N THR A 50 0.15 2.00 3.30
CA THR A 50 1.12 2.77 4.10
C THR A 50 1.25 2.16 5.50
N ARG A 51 0.14 1.90 6.19
CA ARG A 51 0.16 1.26 7.52
C ARG A 51 0.88 -0.09 7.48
N ARG A 52 0.58 -0.93 6.48
CA ARG A 52 1.24 -2.23 6.29
C ARG A 52 2.74 -2.08 6.06
N ALA A 53 3.15 -1.19 5.15
CA ALA A 53 4.56 -0.91 4.86
C ALA A 53 5.32 -0.43 6.11
N THR A 54 4.74 0.49 6.89
CA THR A 54 5.36 1.01 8.12
C THR A 54 5.59 -0.06 9.19
N ALA A 55 4.79 -1.13 9.20
CA ALA A 55 4.91 -2.23 10.15
C ALA A 55 6.00 -3.25 9.77
N LEU A 56 6.54 -3.19 8.54
CA LEU A 56 7.58 -4.12 8.09
C LEU A 56 8.89 -3.89 8.83
N THR A 57 9.61 -4.96 9.16
CA THR A 57 11.01 -4.84 9.56
C THR A 57 11.86 -4.43 8.36
N GLU A 58 13.10 -3.97 8.57
CA GLU A 58 14.03 -3.68 7.48
C GLU A 58 14.24 -4.90 6.56
N ALA A 59 14.44 -6.09 7.15
CA ALA A 59 14.60 -7.32 6.39
C ALA A 59 13.36 -7.69 5.57
N ALA A 60 12.15 -7.49 6.12
CA ALA A 60 10.90 -7.76 5.41
C ALA A 60 10.68 -6.76 4.27
N LEU A 61 10.95 -5.47 4.50
CA LEU A 61 10.87 -4.44 3.46
C LEU A 61 11.81 -4.73 2.28
N THR A 62 13.05 -5.16 2.56
CA THR A 62 13.99 -5.57 1.52
C THR A 62 13.48 -6.76 0.73
N GLN A 63 12.96 -7.80 1.39
CA GLN A 63 12.40 -8.99 0.70
C GLN A 63 11.23 -8.64 -0.22
N GLU A 64 10.31 -7.80 0.25
CA GLU A 64 9.19 -7.31 -0.55
C GLU A 64 9.70 -6.54 -1.79
N LEU A 65 10.61 -5.59 -1.59
CA LEU A 65 11.21 -4.82 -2.70
C LEU A 65 11.96 -5.72 -3.70
N GLU A 66 12.65 -6.75 -3.23
CA GLU A 66 13.33 -7.73 -4.10
C GLU A 66 12.33 -8.54 -4.94
N PHE A 67 11.22 -8.97 -4.35
CA PHE A 67 10.14 -9.65 -5.09
C PHE A 67 9.62 -8.76 -6.24
N TRP A 68 9.29 -7.50 -5.94
CA TRP A 68 8.78 -6.57 -6.94
C TRP A 68 9.84 -6.19 -7.98
N ALA A 69 11.10 -6.03 -7.59
CA ALA A 69 12.22 -5.80 -8.51
C ALA A 69 12.46 -6.99 -9.45
N GLY A 70 12.16 -8.21 -8.98
CA GLY A 70 12.18 -9.44 -9.77
C GLY A 70 11.07 -9.55 -10.81
N GLY A 71 10.14 -8.59 -10.86
CA GLY A 71 8.98 -8.63 -11.75
C GLY A 71 7.80 -9.42 -11.18
N GLY A 72 7.75 -9.60 -9.85
CA GLY A 72 6.62 -10.22 -9.18
C GLY A 72 5.30 -9.49 -9.45
N THR A 73 4.21 -10.25 -9.39
CA THR A 73 2.84 -9.77 -9.60
C THR A 73 1.99 -10.12 -8.38
N PHE A 74 0.85 -9.44 -8.21
CA PHE A 74 -0.09 -9.75 -7.12
C PHE A 74 -0.52 -11.22 -7.14
N ASP A 75 -0.80 -11.79 -8.33
CA ASP A 75 -1.21 -13.20 -8.47
C ASP A 75 -0.11 -14.20 -8.03
N GLN A 76 1.15 -13.79 -8.07
CA GLN A 76 2.29 -14.61 -7.64
C GLN A 76 2.66 -14.39 -6.18
N HIS A 77 2.20 -13.30 -5.55
CA HIS A 77 2.52 -12.99 -4.16
C HIS A 77 1.72 -13.89 -3.22
N LEU A 78 2.33 -14.33 -2.11
CA LEU A 78 1.65 -15.20 -1.14
C LEU A 78 0.42 -14.55 -0.51
N GLU A 79 0.45 -13.23 -0.35
CA GLU A 79 -0.69 -12.44 0.14
C GLU A 79 -1.68 -12.04 -0.97
N GLY A 80 -1.41 -12.41 -2.22
CA GLY A 80 -2.26 -12.07 -3.37
C GLY A 80 -2.46 -10.55 -3.50
N TRP A 81 -3.70 -10.14 -3.78
CA TRP A 81 -4.13 -8.73 -3.81
C TRP A 81 -3.98 -7.97 -2.48
N GLN A 82 -3.69 -8.65 -1.37
CA GLN A 82 -3.46 -8.01 -0.07
C GLN A 82 -1.98 -7.64 0.14
N ALA A 83 -1.10 -8.01 -0.79
CA ALA A 83 0.31 -7.64 -0.76
C ALA A 83 0.47 -6.11 -0.70
N VAL A 84 1.52 -5.65 -0.03
CA VAL A 84 1.83 -4.22 0.04
C VAL A 84 2.23 -3.72 -1.33
N SER A 85 1.59 -2.65 -1.79
CA SER A 85 1.85 -2.11 -3.12
C SER A 85 3.30 -1.63 -3.28
N PRO A 86 3.89 -1.76 -4.49
CA PRO A 86 5.24 -1.26 -4.78
C PRO A 86 5.43 0.21 -4.41
N ALA A 87 4.44 1.06 -4.66
CA ALA A 87 4.49 2.47 -4.31
C ALA A 87 4.62 2.72 -2.80
N ALA A 88 3.88 1.97 -1.98
CA ALA A 88 3.94 2.10 -0.53
C ALA A 88 5.28 1.60 0.04
N LEU A 89 5.83 0.53 -0.52
CA LEU A 89 7.16 0.03 -0.15
C LEU A 89 8.27 1.03 -0.48
N VAL A 90 8.22 1.64 -1.67
CA VAL A 90 9.17 2.70 -2.08
C VAL A 90 9.04 3.93 -1.18
N ALA A 91 7.82 4.35 -0.86
CA ALA A 91 7.59 5.47 0.05
C ALA A 91 8.13 5.17 1.46
N GLU A 92 7.98 3.93 1.94
CA GLU A 92 8.51 3.51 3.22
C GLU A 92 10.05 3.46 3.24
N ALA A 93 10.68 2.98 2.16
CA ALA A 93 12.12 3.02 2.01
C ALA A 93 12.66 4.46 2.05
N GLU A 94 12.03 5.36 1.31
CA GLU A 94 12.34 6.80 1.31
C GLU A 94 12.17 7.41 2.72
N ARG A 95 11.07 7.07 3.42
CA ARG A 95 10.82 7.51 4.80
C ARG A 95 11.88 7.03 5.79
N ARG A 96 12.45 5.83 5.58
CA ARG A 96 13.55 5.27 6.39
C ARG A 96 14.92 5.87 6.04
N GLY A 97 14.99 6.78 5.06
CA GLY A 97 16.23 7.42 4.64
C GLY A 97 17.06 6.58 3.67
N TRP A 98 16.48 5.55 3.06
CA TRP A 98 17.16 4.79 2.01
C TRP A 98 17.27 5.64 0.75
N PHE A 99 18.37 5.49 0.02
CA PHE A 99 18.49 6.20 -1.25
C PHE A 99 17.40 5.71 -2.20
N THR A 100 16.52 6.63 -2.57
CA THR A 100 15.37 6.37 -3.45
C THR A 100 15.34 7.43 -4.53
N ARG A 101 15.22 7.01 -5.79
CA ARG A 101 15.07 7.91 -6.93
C ARG A 101 13.89 7.49 -7.79
N ARG A 102 12.84 8.30 -7.77
CA ARG A 102 11.67 8.13 -8.64
C ARG A 102 11.99 8.52 -10.08
N MET A 103 11.39 7.81 -11.02
CA MET A 103 11.55 7.95 -12.47
C MET A 103 10.19 7.77 -13.14
N ALA A 104 10.08 8.15 -14.42
CA ALA A 104 8.80 8.06 -15.15
C ALA A 104 8.22 6.64 -15.21
N SER A 105 9.05 5.60 -15.14
CA SER A 105 8.64 4.19 -15.24
C SER A 105 8.73 3.39 -13.94
N GLY A 106 9.08 4.03 -12.82
CA GLY A 106 9.37 3.31 -11.58
C GLY A 106 10.20 4.08 -10.56
N ALA A 107 10.91 3.34 -9.71
CA ALA A 107 11.90 3.90 -8.79
C ALA A 107 13.11 2.99 -8.63
N VAL A 108 14.27 3.60 -8.45
CA VAL A 108 15.47 2.91 -7.96
C VAL A 108 15.52 3.06 -6.44
N VAL A 109 15.66 1.95 -5.72
CA VAL A 109 15.81 1.90 -4.27
C VAL A 109 17.12 1.20 -3.92
N ASN A 110 17.96 1.81 -3.07
CA ASN A 110 19.13 1.14 -2.51
C ASN A 110 18.83 0.73 -1.07
N PRO A 111 18.59 -0.56 -0.81
CA PRO A 111 18.50 -1.05 0.56
C PRO A 111 19.84 -0.85 1.30
N PRO A 112 19.83 -0.80 2.65
CA PRO A 112 21.04 -0.62 3.47
C PRO A 112 22.06 -1.74 3.26
N VAL A 113 21.56 -2.93 2.93
CA VAL A 113 22.34 -4.12 2.60
C VAL A 113 21.84 -4.66 1.27
N GLY A 114 22.77 -5.00 0.39
CA GLY A 114 22.47 -5.61 -0.91
C GLY A 114 22.73 -4.68 -2.09
N LYS A 115 22.10 -5.00 -3.22
CA LYS A 115 22.27 -4.28 -4.50
C LYS A 115 21.12 -3.30 -4.74
N PRO A 116 21.34 -2.25 -5.56
CA PRO A 116 20.25 -1.40 -6.04
C PRO A 116 19.12 -2.22 -6.69
N LEU A 117 17.88 -1.85 -6.36
CA LEU A 117 16.66 -2.49 -6.83
C LEU A 117 15.91 -1.52 -7.76
N MET A 118 15.51 -2.00 -8.93
CA MET A 118 14.65 -1.26 -9.85
C MET A 118 13.21 -1.74 -9.70
N ILE A 119 12.38 -0.93 -9.06
CA ILE A 119 10.95 -1.17 -8.88
C ILE A 119 10.22 -0.57 -10.08
N ARG A 120 9.47 -1.38 -10.81
CA ARG A 120 8.66 -0.94 -11.96
C ARG A 120 7.22 -0.71 -11.55
N SER A 121 6.49 0.08 -12.33
CA SER A 121 5.01 0.16 -12.26
C SER A 121 4.46 0.55 -10.87
N LEU A 122 4.82 1.75 -10.39
CA LEU A 122 4.37 2.25 -9.08
C LEU A 122 2.88 2.61 -9.04
N ASP A 123 2.25 2.86 -10.19
CA ASP A 123 0.88 3.37 -10.27
C ASP A 123 -0.20 2.26 -10.26
N VAL A 124 0.20 1.01 -10.02
CA VAL A 124 -0.71 -0.13 -10.04
C VAL A 124 -1.43 -0.24 -8.69
N MET A 125 -2.35 0.70 -8.44
CA MET A 125 -3.41 0.52 -7.45
C MET A 125 -4.52 -0.31 -8.12
N VAL A 126 -4.42 -1.63 -8.06
CA VAL A 126 -5.52 -2.46 -8.55
C VAL A 126 -6.60 -2.50 -7.48
N ALA A 127 -7.80 -2.06 -7.84
CA ALA A 127 -8.96 -2.27 -7.00
C ALA A 127 -9.12 -3.79 -6.78
N PRO A 128 -9.32 -4.25 -5.53
CA PRO A 128 -9.57 -5.66 -5.29
C PRO A 128 -10.80 -6.12 -6.09
N PRO A 129 -10.82 -7.35 -6.62
CA PRO A 129 -12.00 -7.88 -7.29
C PRO A 129 -13.22 -7.82 -6.34
N THR A 130 -14.37 -7.42 -6.89
CA THR A 130 -15.67 -7.33 -6.21
C THR A 130 -16.16 -8.66 -5.70
#